data_AF-A0A2G9NGX3-F1
#
_entry.id   AF-A0A2G9NGX3-F1
#
_cell.length_a   1.000
_cell.length_b   1.000
_cell.length_c   1.000
_cell.angle_alpha   90.00
_cell.angle_beta   90.00
_cell.angle_gamma   90.00
#
_symmetry.space_group_name_H-M   'P 1'
#
loop_
_entity.id
_entity.type
_entity.pdbx_description
1 polymer ?
#
loop_
_entity_poly.entity_id
_entity_poly.type
_entity_poly.pdbx_seq_one_letter_code
_entity_poly.pdbx_strand_id
1 'polypeptide(L)'
;MKNNFMKKRGVIDNFTLIVITALVSFVILFIFVYNAFASIDSDYDACHQSVIQRSTFNFGPGEPGREYIPLNCRTQKLCLQANKGEGCETSGVVSTKDNAVKKIGISSKPQKSKGEIISQIADSMYRCHSMMGEGKLNFMPHSLKEGNYCIVCTKIGVDDKIKNTKSAPKITQEELYNYLDEREDNKGDSYLKQIYKVDKLDDLKLYSDQTGEKILGDDRFKISDLKSNSIDLNSGSYAIVVQQIPKGTASSFTWATVSGVGTTVGAGYGLAWIASVTGLAVTLTGVGFVVVAGVVVGTAVFTYSGANDDYEYAAPTVVPYDADTLKALKCTDLEGAP
;
A
#
# COMPACT_ATOMS: atom_id res chain seq x y z
N MET A 1 -52.09 16.03 66.36
CA MET A 1 -50.63 16.25 66.21
C MET A 1 -50.34 16.58 64.75
N LYS A 2 -50.07 17.85 64.44
CA LYS A 2 -49.76 18.35 63.08
C LYS A 2 -48.24 18.55 63.00
N ASN A 3 -47.55 17.68 62.28
CA ASN A 3 -46.12 17.84 61.99
C ASN A 3 -45.96 18.91 60.89
N ASN A 4 -45.52 20.11 61.28
CA ASN A 4 -45.09 21.14 60.35
C ASN A 4 -43.69 20.79 59.80
N PHE A 5 -43.65 20.21 58.61
CA PHE A 5 -42.42 20.08 57.82
C PHE A 5 -41.94 21.48 57.42
N MET A 6 -40.94 22.01 58.13
CA MET A 6 -40.25 23.24 57.74
C MET A 6 -39.53 23.03 56.39
N LYS A 7 -40.10 23.61 55.33
CA LYS A 7 -39.52 23.61 53.98
C LYS A 7 -38.37 24.63 53.93
N LYS A 8 -37.15 24.19 54.27
CA LYS A 8 -35.93 24.99 54.08
C LYS A 8 -35.75 25.23 52.58
N ARG A 9 -35.98 26.47 52.11
CA ARG A 9 -35.62 26.90 50.75
C ARG A 9 -34.10 27.08 50.73
N GLY A 10 -33.39 26.10 50.19
CA GLY A 10 -31.95 26.23 49.94
C GLY A 10 -31.74 27.38 48.96
N VAL A 11 -31.01 28.40 49.41
CA VAL A 11 -30.49 29.44 48.53
C VAL A 11 -29.43 28.73 47.68
N ILE A 12 -29.77 28.37 46.45
CA ILE A 12 -28.78 27.94 45.47
C ILE A 12 -27.98 29.20 45.16
N ASP A 13 -26.74 29.23 45.65
CA ASP A 13 -25.82 30.31 45.36
C ASP A 13 -25.60 30.36 43.84
N ASN A 14 -25.63 31.56 43.26
CA ASN A 14 -25.49 31.77 41.81
C ASN A 14 -24.18 31.16 41.30
N PHE A 15 -23.16 31.11 42.18
CA PHE A 15 -21.90 30.43 41.94
C PHE A 15 -22.07 28.93 41.62
N THR A 16 -22.92 28.22 42.37
CA THR A 16 -23.18 26.79 42.15
C THR A 16 -23.81 26.53 40.78
N LEU A 17 -24.71 27.40 40.33
CA LEU A 17 -25.36 27.27 39.03
C LEU A 17 -24.36 27.45 37.88
N ILE A 18 -23.48 28.45 37.97
CA ILE A 18 -22.44 28.71 36.95
C ILE A 18 -21.49 27.51 36.83
N VAL A 19 -21.04 26.95 37.96
CA VAL A 19 -20.12 25.79 37.95
C VAL A 19 -20.78 24.56 37.33
N ILE A 20 -22.05 24.29 37.65
CA ILE A 20 -22.79 23.17 37.05
C ILE A 20 -22.93 23.37 35.53
N THR A 21 -23.31 24.57 35.08
CA THR A 21 -23.43 24.86 33.65
C THR A 21 -22.09 24.69 32.92
N ALA A 22 -20.99 25.20 33.49
CA ALA A 22 -19.66 25.05 32.89
C ALA A 22 -19.23 23.58 32.78
N LEU A 23 -19.49 22.77 33.80
CA LEU A 23 -19.21 21.33 33.79
C LEU A 23 -20.03 20.60 32.71
N VAL A 24 -21.32 20.89 32.61
CA VAL A 24 -22.19 20.27 31.59
C VAL A 24 -21.72 20.65 30.18
N SER A 25 -21.36 21.92 29.94
CA SER A 25 -20.81 22.35 28.65
C SER A 25 -19.47 21.67 28.32
N PHE A 26 -18.57 21.51 29.30
CA PHE A 26 -17.31 20.80 29.11
C PHE A 26 -17.52 19.32 28.76
N VAL A 27 -18.45 18.64 29.43
CA VAL A 27 -18.79 17.24 29.12
C VAL A 27 -19.36 17.10 27.72
N ILE A 28 -20.27 18.00 27.30
CA ILE A 28 -20.84 17.97 25.95
C ILE A 28 -19.75 18.19 24.89
N LEU A 29 -18.86 19.17 25.10
CA LEU A 29 -17.72 19.41 24.21
C LEU A 29 -16.78 18.20 24.16
N PHE A 30 -16.49 17.59 25.31
CA PHE A 30 -15.64 16.41 25.39
C PHE A 30 -16.23 15.22 24.62
N ILE A 31 -17.54 14.98 24.77
CA ILE A 31 -18.24 13.92 24.01
C ILE A 31 -18.18 14.21 22.51
N PHE A 32 -18.38 15.47 22.10
CA PHE A 32 -18.31 15.86 20.69
C PHE A 32 -16.90 15.64 20.12
N VAL A 33 -15.87 16.09 20.84
CA VAL A 33 -14.46 15.87 20.48
C VAL A 33 -14.17 14.36 20.41
N TYR A 34 -14.52 13.60 21.44
CA TYR A 34 -14.29 12.16 21.47
C TYR A 34 -14.96 11.45 20.28
N ASN A 35 -16.21 11.77 19.99
CA ASN A 35 -16.93 11.17 18.86
C ASN A 35 -16.36 11.60 17.49
N ALA A 36 -15.86 12.83 17.38
CA ALA A 36 -15.24 13.31 16.15
C ALA A 36 -13.88 12.65 15.88
N PHE A 37 -13.10 12.36 16.92
CA PHE A 37 -11.78 11.73 16.80
C PHE A 37 -11.81 10.20 16.80
N ALA A 38 -12.87 9.57 17.34
CA ALA A 38 -12.98 8.11 17.42
C ALA A 38 -13.19 7.41 16.05
N SER A 39 -13.59 8.15 15.00
CA SER A 39 -13.85 7.58 13.67
C SER A 39 -12.68 7.69 12.69
N ILE A 40 -11.57 8.29 13.09
CA ILE A 40 -10.40 8.48 12.22
C ILE A 40 -9.62 7.17 12.16
N ASP A 41 -9.29 6.71 10.94
CA ASP A 41 -8.45 5.54 10.69
C ASP A 41 -7.01 5.90 11.13
N SER A 42 -6.78 5.81 12.45
CA SER A 42 -5.65 6.45 13.13
C SER A 42 -4.31 6.04 12.56
N ASP A 43 -4.19 4.80 12.09
CA ASP A 43 -2.94 4.24 11.58
C ASP A 43 -2.59 4.83 10.20
N TYR A 44 -3.60 5.08 9.35
CA TYR A 44 -3.40 5.70 8.04
C TYR A 44 -2.90 7.14 8.18
N ASP A 45 -3.61 7.93 8.99
CA ASP A 45 -3.26 9.34 9.19
C ASP A 45 -1.93 9.50 9.94
N ALA A 46 -1.65 8.64 10.93
CA ALA A 46 -0.37 8.63 11.62
C ALA A 46 0.80 8.28 10.68
N CYS A 47 0.63 7.29 9.80
CA CYS A 47 1.63 6.98 8.78
C CYS A 47 1.84 8.16 7.84
N HIS A 48 0.77 8.70 7.25
CA HIS A 48 0.85 9.83 6.32
C HIS A 48 1.53 11.06 6.95
N GLN A 49 1.16 11.41 8.18
CA GLN A 49 1.79 12.49 8.93
C GLN A 49 3.27 12.21 9.21
N SER A 50 3.63 10.97 9.56
CA SER A 50 5.04 10.60 9.77
C SER A 50 5.85 10.68 8.47
N VAL A 51 5.27 10.29 7.33
CA VAL A 51 5.90 10.42 6.00
C VAL A 51 6.11 11.90 5.65
N ILE A 52 5.13 12.76 5.88
CA ILE A 52 5.27 14.21 5.67
C ILE A 52 6.34 14.79 6.61
N GLN A 53 6.30 14.45 7.89
CA GLN A 53 7.25 14.97 8.87
C GLN A 53 8.67 14.52 8.53
N ARG A 54 8.87 13.24 8.20
CA ARG A 54 10.17 12.70 7.82
C ARG A 54 10.69 13.34 6.52
N SER A 55 9.83 13.56 5.54
CA SER A 55 10.23 14.17 4.25
C SER A 55 10.53 15.67 4.32
N THR A 56 9.86 16.40 5.22
CA THR A 56 10.07 17.85 5.39
C THR A 56 11.25 18.19 6.31
N PHE A 57 11.67 17.26 7.16
CA PHE A 57 12.71 17.48 8.16
C PHE A 57 14.13 17.31 7.59
N ASN A 58 14.50 18.25 6.70
CA ASN A 58 15.79 18.27 6.01
C ASN A 58 16.67 19.38 6.59
N PHE A 59 17.50 19.04 7.58
CA PHE A 59 18.44 20.00 8.16
C PHE A 59 19.79 19.96 7.47
N GLY A 60 19.99 20.88 6.52
CA GLY A 60 21.31 21.15 5.92
C GLY A 60 21.85 20.06 4.99
N PRO A 61 23.09 20.23 4.50
CA PRO A 61 23.73 19.26 3.61
C PRO A 61 23.93 17.93 4.33
N GLY A 62 23.30 16.87 3.81
CA GLY A 62 23.36 15.51 4.37
C GLY A 62 22.12 15.07 5.15
N GLU A 63 21.11 15.93 5.30
CA GLU A 63 19.75 15.59 5.80
C GLU A 63 19.68 14.59 6.99
N PRO A 64 20.54 14.69 8.04
CA PRO A 64 20.59 13.69 9.11
C PRO A 64 19.27 13.60 9.89
N GLY A 65 18.44 14.64 9.81
CA GLY A 65 17.16 14.73 10.48
C GLY A 65 16.20 13.57 10.15
N ARG A 66 16.21 13.07 8.91
CA ARG A 66 15.25 12.02 8.49
C ARG A 66 15.45 10.70 9.23
N GLU A 67 16.64 10.43 9.75
CA GLU A 67 16.94 9.20 10.49
C GLU A 67 16.32 9.20 11.90
N TYR A 68 16.08 10.39 12.48
CA TYR A 68 15.56 10.53 13.85
C TYR A 68 14.04 10.51 13.94
N ILE A 69 13.33 10.61 12.82
CA ILE A 69 11.87 10.56 12.79
C ILE A 69 11.44 9.16 12.35
N PRO A 70 10.99 8.31 13.28
CA PRO A 70 10.49 6.98 12.92
C PRO A 70 9.21 7.11 12.09
N LEU A 71 9.03 6.24 11.10
CA LEU A 71 7.74 6.13 10.42
C LEU A 71 6.78 5.36 11.32
N ASN A 72 5.59 5.91 11.50
CA ASN A 72 4.51 5.25 12.24
C ASN A 72 3.61 4.44 11.30
N CYS A 73 4.21 3.84 10.27
CA CYS A 73 3.52 3.09 9.24
C CYS A 73 3.30 1.65 9.67
N ARG A 74 2.08 1.36 10.15
CA ARG A 74 1.67 0.00 10.52
C ARG A 74 1.10 -0.71 9.31
N THR A 75 1.58 -1.94 9.04
CA THR A 75 1.02 -2.79 8.00
C THR A 75 -0.45 -3.08 8.28
N GLN A 76 -1.37 -2.60 7.44
CA GLN A 76 -2.79 -2.92 7.61
C GLN A 76 -3.04 -4.41 7.36
N LYS A 77 -3.70 -5.08 8.30
CA LYS A 77 -4.00 -6.51 8.18
C LYS A 77 -5.44 -6.70 7.72
N LEU A 78 -5.63 -7.07 6.46
CA LEU A 78 -6.94 -7.36 5.90
C LEU A 78 -7.15 -8.87 5.79
N CYS A 79 -8.32 -9.33 6.22
CA CYS A 79 -8.75 -10.69 5.95
C CYS A 79 -10.10 -10.69 5.24
N LEU A 80 -10.13 -11.34 4.08
CA LEU A 80 -11.30 -11.49 3.24
C LEU A 80 -12.00 -12.81 3.56
N GLN A 81 -13.24 -12.76 4.06
CA GLN A 81 -13.99 -13.92 4.56
C GLN A 81 -15.38 -14.02 3.92
N ALA A 82 -15.89 -15.24 3.72
CA ALA A 82 -17.18 -15.44 3.05
C ALA A 82 -18.40 -14.95 3.87
N ASN A 83 -18.28 -14.91 5.21
CA ASN A 83 -19.34 -14.50 6.12
C ASN A 83 -18.80 -13.47 7.13
N LYS A 84 -19.58 -12.44 7.45
CA LYS A 84 -19.19 -11.45 8.47
C LYS A 84 -19.10 -12.10 9.85
N GLY A 85 -17.88 -12.16 10.40
CA GLY A 85 -17.63 -12.47 11.81
C GLY A 85 -16.94 -13.81 12.05
N GLU A 86 -16.95 -14.73 11.08
CA GLU A 86 -16.38 -16.07 11.22
C GLU A 86 -15.26 -16.31 10.21
N GLY A 87 -14.09 -16.71 10.69
CA GLY A 87 -12.92 -17.02 9.86
C GLY A 87 -11.74 -16.06 10.07
N CYS A 88 -10.69 -16.31 9.29
CA CYS A 88 -9.37 -15.63 9.22
C CYS A 88 -8.17 -16.27 9.93
N GLU A 89 -8.36 -17.27 10.80
CA GLU A 89 -7.23 -17.87 11.54
C GLU A 89 -6.22 -18.56 10.62
N THR A 90 -6.70 -19.15 9.52
CA THR A 90 -5.87 -19.88 8.55
C THR A 90 -5.41 -19.03 7.36
N SER A 91 -5.82 -17.75 7.31
CA SER A 91 -5.51 -16.85 6.19
C SER A 91 -4.05 -16.41 6.10
N GLY A 92 -3.21 -16.81 7.07
CA GLY A 92 -1.82 -16.37 7.21
C GLY A 92 -1.68 -14.95 7.78
N VAL A 93 -2.79 -14.30 8.16
CA VAL A 93 -2.82 -12.96 8.76
C VAL A 93 -3.18 -13.07 10.23
N VAL A 94 -2.20 -12.81 11.10
CA VAL A 94 -2.35 -12.96 12.56
C VAL A 94 -2.63 -11.60 13.22
N SER A 95 -3.68 -11.54 14.04
CA SER A 95 -3.99 -10.35 14.85
C SER A 95 -2.93 -10.17 15.93
N THR A 96 -2.44 -8.95 16.10
CA THR A 96 -1.58 -8.59 17.23
C THR A 96 -2.33 -7.62 18.14
N LYS A 97 -1.86 -7.46 19.39
CA LYS A 97 -2.48 -6.56 20.37
C LYS A 97 -2.63 -5.13 19.84
N ASP A 98 -1.63 -4.67 19.10
CA ASP A 98 -1.55 -3.29 18.60
C ASP A 98 -1.99 -3.14 17.14
N ASN A 99 -2.35 -4.24 16.46
CA ASN A 99 -2.76 -4.22 15.05
C ASN A 99 -3.71 -5.38 14.77
N ALA A 100 -5.01 -5.06 14.91
CA ALA A 100 -6.10 -6.01 14.75
C ALA A 100 -6.38 -6.30 13.27
N VAL A 101 -6.73 -7.54 12.95
CA VAL A 101 -7.12 -7.90 11.58
C VAL A 101 -8.50 -7.33 11.26
N LYS A 102 -8.56 -6.47 10.25
CA LYS A 102 -9.82 -5.96 9.69
C LYS A 102 -10.45 -7.05 8.83
N LYS A 103 -11.56 -7.60 9.32
CA LYS A 103 -12.30 -8.64 8.62
C LYS A 103 -13.31 -8.03 7.65
N ILE A 104 -13.20 -8.39 6.38
CA ILE A 104 -14.06 -7.91 5.29
C ILE A 104 -14.90 -9.08 4.78
N GLY A 105 -16.22 -8.95 4.90
CA GLY A 105 -17.15 -9.95 4.38
C GLY A 105 -17.27 -9.83 2.86
N ILE A 106 -17.01 -10.91 2.15
CA ILE A 106 -17.09 -11.05 0.69
C ILE A 106 -18.19 -12.05 0.35
N SER A 107 -18.89 -11.81 -0.76
CA SER A 107 -19.93 -12.68 -1.27
C SER A 107 -19.41 -14.12 -1.48
N SER A 108 -20.22 -15.13 -1.17
CA SER A 108 -19.86 -16.52 -1.47
C SER A 108 -20.02 -16.87 -2.96
N LYS A 109 -20.59 -15.98 -3.78
CA LYS A 109 -20.78 -16.20 -5.23
C LYS A 109 -19.49 -15.87 -5.98
N PRO A 110 -18.89 -16.80 -6.76
CA PRO A 110 -17.54 -16.63 -7.34
C PRO A 110 -17.33 -15.36 -8.17
N GLN A 111 -18.30 -14.97 -9.01
CA GLN A 111 -18.16 -13.77 -9.85
C GLN A 111 -18.20 -12.48 -9.02
N LYS A 112 -19.09 -12.43 -8.03
CA LYS A 112 -19.22 -11.26 -7.15
C LYS A 112 -18.05 -11.18 -6.18
N SER A 113 -17.58 -12.32 -5.67
CA SER A 113 -16.43 -12.38 -4.76
C SER A 113 -15.16 -11.88 -5.45
N LYS A 114 -14.94 -12.26 -6.71
CA LYS A 114 -13.81 -11.80 -7.51
C LYS A 114 -13.77 -10.27 -7.60
N GLY A 115 -14.88 -9.65 -8.00
CA GLY A 115 -14.97 -8.18 -8.09
C GLY A 115 -14.75 -7.50 -6.74
N GLU A 116 -15.29 -8.04 -5.65
CA GLU A 116 -15.08 -7.51 -4.30
C GLU A 116 -13.61 -7.64 -3.85
N ILE A 117 -12.93 -8.75 -4.16
CA ILE A 117 -11.51 -8.93 -3.85
C ILE A 117 -10.65 -7.93 -4.65
N ILE A 118 -10.89 -7.81 -5.97
CA ILE A 118 -10.19 -6.84 -6.83
C ILE A 118 -10.39 -5.43 -6.28
N SER A 119 -11.63 -5.06 -5.91
CA SER A 119 -11.91 -3.76 -5.31
C SER A 119 -11.12 -3.53 -4.02
N GLN A 120 -11.04 -4.51 -3.12
CA GLN A 120 -10.27 -4.35 -1.88
C GLN A 120 -8.78 -4.20 -2.13
N ILE A 121 -8.22 -4.96 -3.08
CA ILE A 121 -6.82 -4.82 -3.50
C ILE A 121 -6.58 -3.42 -4.07
N ALA A 122 -7.42 -2.98 -5.01
CA ALA A 122 -7.32 -1.68 -5.66
C ALA A 122 -7.43 -0.51 -4.67
N ASP A 123 -8.42 -0.55 -3.76
CA ASP A 123 -8.59 0.46 -2.72
C ASP A 123 -7.39 0.50 -1.76
N SER A 124 -6.81 -0.65 -1.42
CA SER A 124 -5.59 -0.70 -0.61
C SER A 124 -4.36 -0.19 -1.35
N MET A 125 -4.23 -0.43 -2.66
CA MET A 125 -3.15 0.13 -3.48
C MET A 125 -3.25 1.65 -3.56
N TYR A 126 -4.44 2.19 -3.84
CA TYR A 126 -4.67 3.63 -3.89
C TYR A 126 -4.40 4.30 -2.53
N ARG A 127 -4.91 3.72 -1.44
CA ARG A 127 -4.63 4.19 -0.07
C ARG A 127 -3.13 4.17 0.22
N CYS A 128 -2.44 3.07 -0.08
CA CYS A 128 -1.00 2.97 0.07
C CYS A 128 -0.28 4.09 -0.70
N HIS A 129 -0.64 4.32 -1.96
CA HIS A 129 -0.06 5.40 -2.75
C HIS A 129 -0.23 6.79 -2.11
N SER A 130 -1.47 7.12 -1.71
CA SER A 130 -1.82 8.41 -1.12
C SER A 130 -1.13 8.63 0.23
N MET A 131 -1.11 7.60 1.09
CA MET A 131 -0.43 7.61 2.38
C MET A 131 1.05 7.93 2.24
N MET A 132 1.68 7.42 1.19
CA MET A 132 3.10 7.60 0.90
C MET A 132 3.42 8.90 0.15
N GLY A 133 2.45 9.81 0.04
CA GLY A 133 2.64 11.12 -0.59
C GLY A 133 2.71 11.06 -2.12
N GLU A 134 2.14 10.04 -2.75
CA GLU A 134 1.99 9.94 -4.20
C GLU A 134 3.32 10.01 -4.97
N GLY A 135 4.41 9.55 -4.34
CA GLY A 135 5.79 9.61 -4.85
C GLY A 135 6.45 11.00 -4.79
N LYS A 136 5.76 12.02 -4.27
CA LYS A 136 6.29 13.39 -4.13
C LYS A 136 7.15 13.60 -2.89
N LEU A 137 7.07 12.68 -1.92
CA LEU A 137 7.75 12.78 -0.64
C LEU A 137 8.92 11.79 -0.57
N ASN A 138 10.12 12.26 -0.22
CA ASN A 138 11.25 11.39 0.12
C ASN A 138 11.22 11.07 1.61
N PHE A 139 10.93 9.82 1.97
CA PHE A 139 10.89 9.39 3.38
C PHE A 139 11.98 8.36 3.70
N MET A 140 12.85 8.07 2.74
CA MET A 140 14.00 7.21 2.94
C MET A 140 15.03 7.89 3.87
N PRO A 141 15.58 7.18 4.87
CA PRO A 141 16.71 7.69 5.65
C PRO A 141 17.94 7.88 4.75
N HIS A 142 18.63 9.01 4.90
CA HIS A 142 19.78 9.38 4.06
C HIS A 142 20.96 8.39 4.15
N SER A 143 21.03 7.58 5.21
CA SER A 143 22.11 6.62 5.47
C SER A 143 22.07 5.37 4.56
N LEU A 144 20.97 5.11 3.85
CA LEU A 144 20.83 3.95 2.96
C LEU A 144 21.43 4.24 1.58
N LYS A 145 22.77 4.16 1.48
CA LYS A 145 23.46 4.19 0.18
C LYS A 145 23.33 2.87 -0.61
N GLU A 146 22.84 1.80 0.02
CA GLU A 146 22.89 0.45 -0.54
C GLU A 146 21.60 -0.33 -0.23
N GLY A 147 20.46 0.04 -0.82
CA GLY A 147 19.24 -0.77 -0.69
C GLY A 147 17.96 -0.09 -1.14
N ASN A 148 16.95 -0.91 -1.45
CA ASN A 148 15.59 -0.43 -1.65
C ASN A 148 14.92 -0.28 -0.29
N TYR A 149 14.35 0.89 -0.03
CA TYR A 149 13.58 1.12 1.17
C TYR A 149 12.11 0.77 0.90
N CYS A 150 11.60 -0.26 1.57
CA CYS A 150 10.28 -0.81 1.30
C CYS A 150 9.32 -0.57 2.46
N ILE A 151 8.05 -0.33 2.15
CA ILE A 151 6.98 -0.31 3.15
C ILE A 151 5.87 -1.25 2.70
N VAL A 152 5.50 -2.16 3.60
CA VAL A 152 4.34 -3.04 3.43
C VAL A 152 3.11 -2.29 3.95
N CYS A 153 2.36 -1.66 3.05
CA CYS A 153 1.17 -0.89 3.44
C CYS A 153 0.05 -1.81 3.94
N THR A 154 -0.13 -2.96 3.28
CA THR A 154 -1.26 -3.85 3.56
C THR A 154 -0.85 -5.28 3.33
N LYS A 155 -1.21 -6.16 4.28
CA LYS A 155 -1.17 -7.61 4.14
C LYS A 155 -2.60 -8.13 4.01
N ILE A 156 -2.87 -8.85 2.93
CA ILE A 156 -4.18 -9.38 2.56
C ILE A 156 -4.16 -10.90 2.69
N GLY A 157 -5.01 -11.43 3.55
CA GLY A 157 -5.29 -12.86 3.68
C GLY A 157 -6.66 -13.19 3.12
N VAL A 158 -6.79 -14.34 2.49
CA VAL A 158 -8.08 -14.88 2.05
C VAL A 158 -8.42 -16.09 2.90
N ASP A 159 -9.65 -16.15 3.40
CA ASP A 159 -10.14 -17.28 4.19
C ASP A 159 -10.23 -18.55 3.33
N ASP A 160 -9.92 -19.70 3.92
CA ASP A 160 -9.88 -20.97 3.20
C ASP A 160 -11.23 -21.38 2.64
N LYS A 161 -12.35 -20.91 3.22
CA LYS A 161 -13.68 -21.15 2.63
C LYS A 161 -13.82 -20.53 1.25
N ILE A 162 -13.14 -19.41 0.98
CA ILE A 162 -13.12 -18.77 -0.34
C ILE A 162 -12.14 -19.53 -1.26
N LYS A 163 -10.94 -19.85 -0.76
CA LYS A 163 -9.90 -20.60 -1.51
C LYS A 163 -10.35 -21.99 -1.94
N ASN A 164 -11.09 -22.70 -1.10
CA ASN A 164 -11.49 -24.08 -1.35
C ASN A 164 -12.74 -24.20 -2.23
N THR A 165 -13.35 -23.08 -2.64
CA THR A 165 -14.36 -23.16 -3.70
C THR A 165 -13.68 -23.58 -4.99
N LYS A 166 -14.29 -24.49 -5.77
CA LYS A 166 -13.80 -24.90 -7.12
C LYS A 166 -13.64 -23.74 -8.12
N SER A 167 -13.94 -22.53 -7.69
CA SER A 167 -13.91 -21.28 -8.44
C SER A 167 -13.10 -20.21 -7.70
N ALA A 168 -12.14 -20.59 -6.86
CA ALA A 168 -11.20 -19.66 -6.25
C ALA A 168 -10.70 -18.68 -7.31
N PRO A 169 -11.02 -17.39 -7.19
CA PRO A 169 -10.86 -16.49 -8.31
C PRO A 169 -9.39 -16.22 -8.51
N LYS A 170 -8.81 -16.80 -9.57
CA LYS A 170 -7.56 -16.28 -10.13
C LYS A 170 -7.85 -14.88 -10.65
N ILE A 171 -7.13 -13.91 -10.12
CA ILE A 171 -7.22 -12.51 -10.56
C ILE A 171 -6.03 -12.29 -11.47
N THR A 172 -6.28 -12.09 -12.76
CA THR A 172 -5.21 -11.70 -13.68
C THR A 172 -4.79 -10.25 -13.39
N GLN A 173 -3.55 -9.89 -13.70
CA GLN A 173 -3.13 -8.50 -13.58
C GLN A 173 -3.91 -7.58 -14.51
N GLU A 174 -4.25 -8.05 -15.71
CA GLU A 174 -5.13 -7.32 -16.64
C GLU A 174 -6.46 -6.95 -15.98
N GLU A 175 -7.12 -7.86 -15.26
CA GLU A 175 -8.37 -7.56 -14.56
C GLU A 175 -8.19 -6.54 -13.42
N LEU A 176 -7.08 -6.61 -12.69
CA LEU A 176 -6.77 -5.64 -11.65
C LEU A 176 -6.52 -4.24 -12.27
N TYR A 177 -5.73 -4.16 -13.34
CA TYR A 177 -5.42 -2.88 -13.99
C TYR A 177 -6.63 -2.28 -14.70
N ASN A 178 -7.48 -3.09 -15.34
CA ASN A 178 -8.76 -2.64 -15.88
C ASN A 178 -9.63 -2.03 -14.76
N TYR A 179 -9.69 -2.68 -13.60
CA TYR A 179 -10.44 -2.14 -12.47
C TYR A 179 -9.85 -0.83 -11.96
N LEU A 180 -8.52 -0.70 -11.92
CA LEU A 180 -7.85 0.56 -11.55
C LEU A 180 -8.14 1.68 -12.56
N ASP A 181 -8.30 1.35 -13.84
CA ASP A 181 -8.64 2.31 -14.91
C ASP A 181 -10.10 2.77 -14.81
N GLU A 182 -11.03 1.85 -14.53
CA GLU A 182 -12.46 2.14 -14.39
C GLU A 182 -12.82 2.82 -13.05
N ARG A 183 -12.03 2.59 -11.99
CA ARG A 183 -12.32 3.10 -10.65
C ARG A 183 -11.79 4.51 -10.48
N GLU A 184 -12.69 5.47 -10.33
CA GLU A 184 -12.36 6.87 -10.06
C GLU A 184 -12.28 7.20 -8.56
N ASP A 185 -11.42 8.16 -8.23
CA ASP A 185 -11.40 8.81 -6.94
C ASP A 185 -12.45 9.94 -6.83
N ASN A 186 -12.47 10.65 -5.69
CA ASN A 186 -13.43 11.74 -5.47
C ASN A 186 -13.23 12.96 -6.40
N LYS A 187 -12.12 13.03 -7.14
CA LYS A 187 -11.81 14.08 -8.11
C LYS A 187 -12.15 13.67 -9.55
N GLY A 188 -12.59 12.43 -9.76
CA GLY A 188 -12.88 11.88 -11.08
C GLY A 188 -11.64 11.37 -11.82
N ASP A 189 -10.49 11.28 -11.15
CA ASP A 189 -9.29 10.67 -11.74
C ASP A 189 -9.30 9.16 -11.46
N SER A 190 -8.94 8.35 -12.45
CA SER A 190 -8.81 6.90 -12.27
C SER A 190 -7.71 6.55 -11.26
N TYR A 191 -7.88 5.44 -10.54
CA TYR A 191 -6.84 4.93 -9.64
C TYR A 191 -5.56 4.62 -10.43
N LEU A 192 -5.67 4.12 -11.67
CA LEU A 192 -4.53 3.88 -12.55
C LEU A 192 -3.73 5.16 -12.78
N LYS A 193 -4.40 6.26 -13.13
CA LYS A 193 -3.78 7.58 -13.32
C LYS A 193 -3.16 8.09 -12.04
N GLN A 194 -3.84 7.96 -10.92
CA GLN A 194 -3.31 8.41 -9.64
C GLN A 194 -2.06 7.64 -9.26
N ILE A 195 -2.10 6.31 -9.31
CA ILE A 195 -1.03 5.43 -8.84
C ILE A 195 0.18 5.42 -9.78
N TYR A 196 -0.06 5.35 -11.10
CA TYR A 196 0.99 5.11 -12.10
C TYR A 196 1.25 6.29 -13.04
N LYS A 197 0.47 7.37 -12.93
CA LYS A 197 0.56 8.54 -13.81
C LYS A 197 0.29 8.20 -15.29
N VAL A 198 -0.59 7.22 -15.52
CA VAL A 198 -1.04 6.78 -16.86
C VAL A 198 -2.54 7.04 -16.99
N ASP A 199 -2.94 7.79 -18.02
CA ASP A 199 -4.35 8.15 -18.21
C ASP A 199 -5.26 6.96 -18.57
N LYS A 200 -4.77 6.02 -19.40
CA LYS A 200 -5.51 4.82 -19.79
C LYS A 200 -4.62 3.59 -19.84
N LEU A 201 -5.20 2.41 -19.62
CA LEU A 201 -4.46 1.15 -19.75
C LEU A 201 -3.89 0.92 -21.16
N ASP A 202 -4.53 1.45 -22.21
CA ASP A 202 -4.01 1.36 -23.58
C ASP A 202 -2.73 2.19 -23.78
N ASP A 203 -2.50 3.24 -22.98
CA ASP A 203 -1.30 4.06 -23.08
C ASP A 203 -0.07 3.30 -22.56
N LEU A 204 -0.27 2.38 -21.60
CA LEU A 204 0.78 1.44 -21.19
C LEU A 204 1.27 0.56 -22.36
N LYS A 205 0.44 0.32 -23.38
CA LYS A 205 0.81 -0.44 -24.58
C LYS A 205 1.69 0.39 -25.52
N LEU A 206 1.39 1.68 -25.67
CA LEU A 206 2.09 2.58 -26.60
C LEU A 206 3.54 2.84 -26.18
N TYR A 207 3.84 2.79 -24.87
CA TYR A 207 5.21 2.90 -24.37
C TYR A 207 6.12 1.73 -24.74
N SER A 208 5.54 0.56 -25.07
CA SER A 208 6.32 -0.59 -25.56
C SER A 208 6.79 -0.42 -27.01
N ASP A 209 6.04 0.32 -27.84
CA ASP A 209 6.21 0.28 -29.31
C ASP A 209 6.86 1.55 -29.88
N GLN A 210 6.73 2.72 -29.24
CA GLN A 210 7.00 4.00 -29.90
C GLN A 210 8.44 4.50 -29.90
N THR A 211 9.39 3.90 -29.18
CA THR A 211 10.74 4.46 -29.15
C THR A 211 11.60 4.13 -30.37
N GLY A 212 11.25 3.14 -31.20
CA GLY A 212 11.98 2.80 -32.44
C GLY A 212 13.44 2.34 -32.25
N GLU A 213 14.05 2.64 -31.10
CA GLU A 213 15.21 1.99 -30.53
C GLU A 213 14.78 0.73 -29.78
N LYS A 214 15.58 -0.32 -29.91
CA LYS A 214 15.55 -1.53 -29.08
C LYS A 214 15.89 -1.16 -27.64
N ILE A 215 14.90 -0.66 -26.91
CA ILE A 215 15.05 -0.17 -25.55
C ILE A 215 14.84 -1.27 -24.52
N LEU A 216 14.10 -2.31 -24.91
CA LEU A 216 14.30 -3.66 -24.42
C LEU A 216 15.18 -4.34 -25.48
N GLY A 217 16.38 -4.79 -25.12
CA GLY A 217 17.14 -5.74 -25.95
C GLY A 217 16.47 -7.12 -26.04
N ASP A 218 15.15 -7.16 -25.84
CA ASP A 218 14.42 -8.33 -25.49
C ASP A 218 12.94 -8.16 -25.83
N ASP A 219 12.51 -8.79 -26.92
CA ASP A 219 11.13 -8.82 -27.43
C ASP A 219 10.16 -9.59 -26.50
N ARG A 220 10.42 -9.60 -25.18
CA ARG A 220 9.88 -10.52 -24.18
C ARG A 220 8.88 -9.93 -23.20
N PHE A 221 8.65 -8.61 -23.11
CA PHE A 221 7.52 -8.09 -22.34
C PHE A 221 6.37 -7.72 -23.28
N LYS A 222 5.44 -8.64 -23.44
CA LYS A 222 4.21 -8.48 -24.21
C LYS A 222 3.07 -8.31 -23.23
N ILE A 223 2.01 -7.60 -23.60
CA ILE A 223 0.75 -7.54 -22.81
C ILE A 223 0.21 -8.95 -22.54
N SER A 224 0.51 -9.92 -23.39
CA SER A 224 0.22 -11.34 -23.14
C SER A 224 0.82 -11.84 -21.81
N ASP A 225 1.89 -11.25 -21.33
CA ASP A 225 2.55 -11.62 -20.07
C ASP A 225 1.73 -11.14 -18.88
N LEU A 226 1.08 -9.97 -18.97
CA LEU A 226 0.08 -9.52 -17.98
C LEU A 226 -1.13 -10.48 -17.91
N LYS A 227 -1.49 -11.11 -19.04
CA LYS A 227 -2.54 -12.14 -19.07
C LYS A 227 -2.08 -13.45 -18.42
N SER A 228 -0.80 -13.75 -18.50
CA SER A 228 -0.22 -14.96 -17.92
C SER A 228 0.01 -14.84 -16.42
N ASN A 229 0.26 -13.62 -15.94
CA ASN A 229 0.48 -13.34 -14.54
C ASN A 229 -0.84 -13.19 -13.79
N SER A 230 -1.05 -14.10 -12.84
CA SER A 230 -2.24 -14.11 -12.00
C SER A 230 -1.88 -14.14 -10.53
N ILE A 231 -2.66 -13.38 -9.76
CA ILE A 231 -2.68 -13.41 -8.30
C ILE A 231 -3.48 -14.67 -7.94
N ASP A 232 -2.78 -15.76 -7.64
CA ASP A 232 -3.36 -17.00 -7.16
C ASP A 232 -3.63 -16.93 -5.66
N LEU A 233 -4.84 -16.50 -5.30
CA LEU A 233 -5.30 -16.37 -3.92
C LEU A 233 -5.20 -17.67 -3.08
N ASN A 234 -4.96 -18.83 -3.71
CA ASN A 234 -4.72 -20.08 -2.99
C ASN A 234 -3.30 -20.20 -2.44
N SER A 235 -2.33 -19.47 -3.01
CA SER A 235 -0.90 -19.60 -2.70
C SER A 235 -0.49 -19.00 -1.35
N GLY A 236 -1.37 -18.22 -0.70
CA GLY A 236 -1.09 -17.68 0.63
C GLY A 236 -1.68 -16.29 0.84
N SER A 237 -0.99 -15.50 1.66
CA SER A 237 -1.28 -14.07 1.84
C SER A 237 -0.50 -13.24 0.82
N TYR A 238 -1.04 -12.09 0.47
CA TYR A 238 -0.42 -11.10 -0.40
C TYR A 238 -0.08 -9.84 0.37
N ALA A 239 0.85 -9.06 -0.14
CA ALA A 239 1.21 -7.76 0.37
C ALA A 239 1.14 -6.70 -0.72
N ILE A 240 0.76 -5.49 -0.32
CA ILE A 240 0.89 -4.28 -1.13
C ILE A 240 2.12 -3.55 -0.63
N VAL A 241 3.12 -3.45 -1.51
CA VAL A 241 4.44 -2.91 -1.19
C VAL A 241 4.71 -1.68 -2.05
N VAL A 242 5.21 -0.62 -1.43
CA VAL A 242 5.83 0.52 -2.10
C VAL A 242 7.33 0.50 -1.85
N GLN A 243 8.09 1.14 -2.74
CA GLN A 243 9.55 1.24 -2.56
C GLN A 243 10.05 2.64 -2.89
N GLN A 244 11.11 3.06 -2.20
CA GLN A 244 11.99 4.13 -2.64
C GLN A 244 13.35 3.54 -2.97
N ILE A 245 13.83 3.88 -4.15
CA ILE A 245 15.06 3.35 -4.73
C ILE A 245 16.01 4.54 -4.87
N PRO A 246 17.25 4.47 -4.35
CA PRO A 246 18.24 5.52 -4.59
C PRO A 246 18.47 5.72 -6.09
N LYS A 247 18.52 6.97 -6.55
CA LYS A 247 18.78 7.25 -7.97
C LYS A 247 20.17 6.76 -8.37
N GLY A 248 20.29 6.23 -9.59
CA GLY A 248 21.53 5.62 -10.08
C GLY A 248 21.74 4.17 -9.65
N THR A 249 20.97 3.66 -8.68
CA THR A 249 20.91 2.22 -8.38
C THR A 249 19.97 1.48 -9.34
N ALA A 250 18.99 2.17 -9.92
CA ALA A 250 17.97 1.61 -10.82
C ALA A 250 18.56 0.89 -12.05
N SER A 251 19.69 1.34 -12.60
CA SER A 251 20.38 0.66 -13.71
C SER A 251 21.05 -0.67 -13.33
N SER A 252 21.11 -0.99 -12.03
CA SER A 252 21.65 -2.24 -11.49
C SER A 252 20.59 -3.10 -10.78
N PHE A 253 19.34 -2.64 -10.74
CA PHE A 253 18.23 -3.44 -10.25
C PHE A 253 17.80 -4.44 -11.33
N THR A 254 18.72 -5.35 -11.66
CA THR A 254 18.46 -6.54 -12.46
C THR A 254 17.59 -7.45 -11.59
N TRP A 255 16.27 -7.32 -11.74
CA TRP A 255 15.31 -8.29 -11.25
C TRP A 255 15.49 -9.55 -12.08
N ALA A 256 16.41 -10.43 -11.70
CA ALA A 256 16.42 -11.78 -12.28
C ALA A 256 15.03 -12.36 -12.03
N THR A 257 14.29 -12.65 -13.11
CA THR A 257 12.95 -13.26 -13.06
C THR A 257 12.97 -14.45 -12.12
N VAL A 258 12.51 -14.25 -10.88
CA VAL A 258 12.11 -15.33 -9.98
C VAL A 258 10.72 -15.76 -10.48
N SER A 259 10.68 -16.32 -11.69
CA SER A 259 9.53 -17.09 -12.15
C SER A 259 9.53 -18.36 -11.32
N GLY A 260 8.74 -18.35 -10.25
CA GLY A 260 8.65 -19.45 -9.29
C GLY A 260 8.34 -20.78 -9.97
N VAL A 261 9.00 -21.83 -9.49
CA VAL A 261 8.41 -23.16 -9.27
C VAL A 261 7.71 -23.75 -10.51
N GLY A 262 8.47 -24.32 -11.44
CA GLY A 262 7.88 -25.07 -12.55
C GLY A 262 8.81 -25.92 -13.40
N THR A 263 9.98 -25.42 -13.81
CA THR A 263 10.88 -26.22 -14.66
C THR A 263 12.35 -25.92 -14.41
N THR A 264 13.07 -27.00 -14.06
CA THR A 264 14.52 -27.16 -13.83
C THR A 264 15.09 -26.64 -12.51
N VAL A 265 14.72 -27.34 -11.43
CA VAL A 265 15.67 -27.69 -10.36
C VAL A 265 16.80 -28.48 -11.02
N GLY A 266 17.96 -27.84 -11.22
CA GLY A 266 19.09 -28.44 -11.92
C GLY A 266 20.39 -27.71 -11.63
N ALA A 267 20.90 -27.93 -10.41
CA ALA A 267 22.29 -27.78 -9.97
C ALA A 267 23.03 -26.47 -10.27
N GLY A 268 23.31 -25.73 -9.20
CA GLY A 268 24.49 -24.88 -9.13
C GLY A 268 24.21 -23.54 -8.48
N TYR A 269 24.69 -23.38 -7.25
CA TYR A 269 25.02 -22.08 -6.70
C TYR A 269 25.99 -21.38 -7.65
N GLY A 270 25.45 -20.56 -8.54
CA GLY A 270 26.18 -19.78 -9.52
C GLY A 270 25.46 -18.47 -9.67
N LEU A 271 25.86 -17.49 -8.86
CA LEU A 271 25.55 -16.07 -9.04
C LEU A 271 26.19 -15.62 -10.35
N ALA A 272 25.56 -15.99 -11.47
CA ALA A 272 25.91 -15.46 -12.77
C ALA A 272 25.36 -14.04 -12.85
N TRP A 273 26.27 -13.08 -12.69
CA TRP A 273 26.12 -11.70 -13.08
C TRP A 273 25.73 -11.64 -14.56
N ILE A 274 24.43 -11.56 -14.85
CA ILE A 274 23.95 -11.39 -16.22
C ILE A 274 23.73 -9.91 -16.48
N ALA A 275 24.37 -9.49 -17.57
CA ALA A 275 24.53 -8.19 -18.18
C ALA A 275 23.41 -7.16 -17.94
N SER A 276 23.87 -5.95 -17.59
CA SER A 276 23.19 -4.66 -17.57
C SER A 276 21.91 -4.58 -18.41
N VAL A 277 20.76 -4.63 -17.73
CA VAL A 277 19.48 -4.18 -18.29
C VAL A 277 19.39 -2.70 -17.96
N THR A 278 19.75 -1.85 -18.91
CA THR A 278 19.53 -0.41 -18.81
C THR A 278 18.04 -0.14 -18.93
N GLY A 279 17.34 -0.04 -17.79
CA GLY A 279 15.97 0.48 -17.75
C GLY A 279 15.98 1.89 -18.32
N LEU A 280 15.29 2.11 -19.43
CA LEU A 280 15.36 3.36 -20.14
C LEU A 280 14.26 4.29 -19.67
N ALA A 281 14.69 5.49 -19.32
CA ALA A 281 13.86 6.51 -18.76
C ALA A 281 12.97 7.15 -19.83
N VAL A 282 11.69 6.78 -19.92
CA VAL A 282 10.76 7.48 -20.82
C VAL A 282 10.18 8.70 -20.10
N THR A 283 10.58 9.89 -20.53
CA THR A 283 10.04 11.16 -20.02
C THR A 283 8.68 11.41 -20.66
N LEU A 284 7.62 11.41 -19.85
CA LEU A 284 6.29 11.79 -20.30
C LEU A 284 6.28 13.30 -20.60
N THR A 285 6.04 13.67 -21.84
CA THR A 285 6.05 15.08 -22.26
C THR A 285 4.94 15.86 -21.53
N GLY A 286 5.33 16.75 -20.61
CA GLY A 286 4.43 17.69 -19.92
C GLY A 286 4.57 17.72 -18.40
N VAL A 287 5.06 16.63 -17.78
CA VAL A 287 5.30 16.54 -16.34
C VAL A 287 6.50 15.62 -16.17
N GLY A 288 7.59 16.10 -15.55
CA GLY A 288 8.94 15.49 -15.54
C GLY A 288 9.09 14.13 -14.83
N PHE A 289 8.17 13.20 -15.06
CA PHE A 289 8.20 11.85 -14.56
C PHE A 289 8.75 10.91 -15.64
N VAL A 290 9.72 10.12 -15.25
CA VAL A 290 10.21 8.97 -16.00
C VAL A 290 9.45 7.75 -15.53
N VAL A 291 8.81 6.96 -16.39
CA VAL A 291 8.21 5.67 -15.95
C VAL A 291 9.07 4.50 -16.41
N VAL A 292 9.58 3.69 -15.48
CA VAL A 292 10.28 2.44 -15.81
C VAL A 292 9.42 1.25 -15.37
N ALA A 293 9.12 0.36 -16.31
CA ALA A 293 8.41 -0.90 -16.02
C ALA A 293 9.42 -2.06 -15.85
N GLY A 294 9.32 -2.80 -14.75
CA GLY A 294 10.03 -4.07 -14.52
C GLY A 294 9.07 -5.17 -14.04
N VAL A 295 9.46 -6.46 -14.05
CA VAL A 295 8.57 -7.55 -13.62
C VAL A 295 9.12 -8.30 -12.40
N VAL A 296 8.62 -8.04 -11.20
CA VAL A 296 9.04 -8.79 -10.00
C VAL A 296 8.05 -9.91 -9.71
N VAL A 297 8.52 -11.17 -9.73
CA VAL A 297 7.71 -12.36 -9.46
C VAL A 297 6.40 -12.36 -10.28
N GLY A 298 6.53 -12.05 -11.58
CA GLY A 298 5.38 -11.93 -12.48
C GLY A 298 4.55 -10.65 -12.29
N THR A 299 4.97 -9.65 -11.50
CA THR A 299 4.22 -8.40 -11.32
C THR A 299 4.92 -7.20 -11.92
N ALA A 300 4.23 -6.46 -12.77
CA ALA A 300 4.72 -5.20 -13.31
C ALA A 300 4.90 -4.19 -12.15
N VAL A 301 6.12 -3.69 -11.99
CA VAL A 301 6.49 -2.60 -11.09
C VAL A 301 6.74 -1.38 -11.94
N PHE A 302 6.03 -0.30 -11.64
CA PHE A 302 6.21 0.99 -12.28
C PHE A 302 6.95 1.90 -11.30
N THR A 303 8.12 2.36 -11.69
CA THR A 303 8.85 3.40 -10.95
C THR A 303 8.66 4.74 -11.62
N TYR A 304 8.65 5.81 -10.84
CA TYR A 304 8.84 7.14 -11.37
C TYR A 304 9.69 8.04 -10.51
N SER A 305 10.41 8.97 -11.15
CA SER A 305 11.30 9.91 -10.45
C SER A 305 10.51 10.81 -9.52
N GLY A 306 10.96 10.93 -8.27
CA GLY A 306 10.35 11.83 -7.30
C GLY A 306 10.55 13.30 -7.64
N ALA A 307 9.90 14.18 -6.87
CA ALA A 307 10.05 15.64 -7.04
C ALA A 307 11.48 16.13 -6.77
N ASN A 308 12.26 15.38 -5.98
CA ASN A 308 13.66 15.62 -5.74
C ASN A 308 14.49 14.55 -6.45
N ASP A 309 15.56 14.99 -7.11
CA ASP A 309 16.41 14.21 -8.02
C ASP A 309 17.25 13.10 -7.37
N ASP A 310 16.97 12.66 -6.15
CA ASP A 310 17.83 11.73 -5.40
C ASP A 310 17.23 10.31 -5.27
N TYR A 311 15.96 10.12 -5.62
CA TYR A 311 15.27 8.82 -5.50
C TYR A 311 14.25 8.59 -6.62
N GLU A 312 13.97 7.31 -6.84
CA GLU A 312 12.85 6.82 -7.64
C GLU A 312 11.81 6.20 -6.71
N TYR A 313 10.54 6.48 -6.98
CA TYR A 313 9.42 5.92 -6.25
C TYR A 313 8.83 4.76 -7.05
N ALA A 314 8.87 3.55 -6.51
CA ALA A 314 8.13 2.41 -7.03
C ALA A 314 6.69 2.46 -6.49
N ALA A 315 5.74 2.63 -7.40
CA ALA A 315 4.33 2.66 -7.08
C ALA A 315 3.88 1.35 -6.40
N PRO A 316 2.80 1.38 -5.59
CA PRO A 316 2.30 0.19 -4.93
C PRO A 316 2.11 -0.98 -5.89
N THR A 317 2.61 -2.14 -5.49
CA THR A 317 2.45 -3.39 -6.24
C THR A 317 2.00 -4.50 -5.32
N VAL A 318 1.23 -5.44 -5.88
CA VAL A 318 0.73 -6.61 -5.16
C VAL A 318 1.71 -7.76 -5.36
N VAL A 319 2.29 -8.25 -4.27
CA VAL A 319 3.27 -9.35 -4.30
C VAL A 319 2.85 -10.45 -3.33
N PRO A 320 3.21 -11.72 -3.59
CA PRO A 320 3.11 -12.77 -2.58
C PRO A 320 3.84 -12.35 -1.28
N TYR A 321 3.21 -12.56 -0.12
CA TYR A 321 3.81 -12.26 1.17
C TYR A 321 4.55 -13.49 1.69
N ASP A 322 5.72 -13.75 1.10
CA ASP A 322 6.66 -14.78 1.52
C ASP A 322 8.09 -14.21 1.57
N ALA A 323 8.95 -14.86 2.34
CA ALA A 323 10.31 -14.37 2.60
C ALA A 323 11.16 -14.28 1.33
N ASP A 324 10.96 -15.18 0.36
CA ASP A 324 11.76 -15.21 -0.88
C ASP A 324 11.36 -14.04 -1.79
N THR A 325 10.06 -13.77 -1.91
CA THR A 325 9.54 -12.62 -2.65
C THR A 325 9.99 -11.30 -2.03
N LEU A 326 9.89 -11.14 -0.71
CA LEU A 326 10.34 -9.93 -0.02
C LEU A 326 11.86 -9.73 -0.10
N LYS A 327 12.63 -10.82 -0.07
CA LYS A 327 14.08 -10.78 -0.27
C LYS A 327 14.46 -10.44 -1.72
N ALA A 328 13.70 -10.95 -2.70
CA ALA A 328 13.90 -10.65 -4.11
C ALA A 328 13.66 -9.16 -4.42
N LEU A 329 12.79 -8.50 -3.66
CA LEU A 329 12.58 -7.05 -3.72
C LEU A 329 13.78 -6.23 -3.19
N LYS A 330 14.80 -6.88 -2.60
CA LYS A 330 15.97 -6.28 -1.94
C LYS A 330 15.59 -5.21 -0.91
N CYS A 331 14.48 -5.42 -0.22
CA CYS A 331 14.06 -4.57 0.90
C CYS A 331 15.08 -4.74 2.03
N THR A 332 15.93 -3.73 2.23
CA THR A 332 16.94 -3.75 3.30
C THR A 332 16.34 -3.45 4.66
N ASP A 333 15.19 -2.78 4.66
CA ASP A 333 14.39 -2.51 5.84
C ASP A 333 12.92 -2.83 5.55
N LEU A 334 12.28 -3.52 6.49
CA LEU A 334 10.84 -3.77 6.49
C LEU A 334 10.27 -3.05 7.71
N GLU A 335 10.33 -1.72 7.70
CA GLU A 335 9.63 -0.92 8.70
C GLU A 335 8.12 -1.23 8.57
N GLY A 336 7.56 -1.87 9.60
CA GLY A 336 6.15 -2.29 9.64
C GLY A 336 5.88 -3.80 9.55
N ALA A 337 6.90 -4.66 9.40
CA ALA A 337 6.74 -6.09 9.65
C ALA A 337 6.76 -6.36 11.18
N PRO A 338 5.73 -7.01 11.75
CA PRO A 338 5.69 -7.32 13.18
C PRO A 338 6.76 -8.33 13.61
#